data_AF-A0A6I1JUS9-F1
#
_entry.id   AF-A0A6I1JUS9-F1
#
_cell.length_a   1.000
_cell.length_b   1.000
_cell.length_c   1.000
_cell.angle_alpha   90.00
_cell.angle_beta   90.00
_cell.angle_gamma   90.00
#
_symmetry.space_group_name_H-M   'P 1'
#
loop_
_entity.id
_entity.type
_entity.pdbx_description
1 polymer ?
#
loop_
_entity_poly.entity_id
_entity_poly.type
_entity_poly.pdbx_seq_one_letter_code
_entity_poly.pdbx_strand_id
1 'polypeptide(L)'
;MSAPDSLAFQLPLTQGYRHLAALLVEDHCETSETLHCALEQMRIYAVVAHDGETALKIAGAMRFNLVILDVLLPCINGFETYRALRNLPEVRDVPVLFMGATSAAQSRSAALGTHYLCKPFGLPEFQARVEQILIAETQRQAREQDGPMGQY
;
A
#
# COMPACT_ATOMS: atom_id res chain seq x y z
N MET A 1 -29.39 -34.89 -1.74
CA MET A 1 -28.20 -35.08 -0.89
C MET A 1 -27.06 -34.34 -1.56
N SER A 2 -26.32 -33.39 -1.02
CA SER A 2 -26.39 -32.49 0.15
C SER A 2 -25.34 -31.40 -0.20
N ALA A 3 -25.63 -30.13 0.05
CA ALA A 3 -24.58 -29.14 0.36
C ALA A 3 -24.41 -29.11 1.91
N PRO A 4 -23.33 -28.58 2.51
CA PRO A 4 -22.90 -27.16 2.41
C PRO A 4 -21.37 -26.99 2.19
N ASP A 5 -20.87 -25.92 1.54
CA ASP A 5 -20.58 -24.57 2.06
C ASP A 5 -19.46 -24.54 3.12
N SER A 6 -18.29 -23.96 2.80
CA SER A 6 -17.31 -23.35 3.75
C SER A 6 -16.05 -22.83 3.04
N LEU A 7 -15.70 -21.56 3.33
CA LEU A 7 -14.60 -20.72 2.80
C LEU A 7 -14.95 -19.83 1.60
N ALA A 8 -16.21 -19.40 1.52
CA ALA A 8 -16.45 -17.98 1.25
C ALA A 8 -15.74 -17.17 2.35
N PHE A 9 -14.71 -16.41 1.99
CA PHE A 9 -14.12 -15.38 2.85
C PHE A 9 -15.18 -14.29 3.03
N GLN A 10 -16.11 -14.52 3.95
CA GLN A 10 -17.24 -13.66 4.24
C GLN A 10 -16.75 -12.49 5.10
N LEU A 11 -16.08 -11.54 4.46
CA LEU A 11 -16.05 -10.18 4.99
C LEU A 11 -17.50 -9.67 5.01
N PRO A 12 -17.96 -9.07 6.12
CA PRO A 12 -19.33 -8.56 6.20
C PRO A 12 -19.56 -7.52 5.10
N LEU A 13 -20.37 -7.91 4.11
CA LEU A 13 -20.77 -7.05 2.99
C LEU A 13 -21.91 -6.13 3.41
N THR A 14 -21.65 -5.19 4.32
CA THR A 14 -22.65 -4.18 4.69
C THR A 14 -21.98 -2.85 5.03
N GLN A 15 -22.42 -1.80 4.31
CA GLN A 15 -22.12 -0.36 4.46
C GLN A 15 -20.84 0.18 3.75
N GLY A 16 -21.03 0.68 2.52
CA GLY A 16 -20.15 1.64 1.84
C GLY A 16 -18.77 1.13 1.43
N TYR A 17 -18.64 0.49 0.26
CA TYR A 17 -17.31 0.23 -0.32
C TYR A 17 -16.60 1.57 -0.58
N ARG A 18 -15.67 1.96 0.30
CA ARG A 18 -14.58 2.83 -0.12
C ARG A 18 -13.73 2.01 -1.08
N HIS A 19 -13.72 2.43 -2.35
CA HIS A 19 -12.85 1.80 -3.35
C HIS A 19 -11.40 2.04 -2.90
N LEU A 20 -10.72 0.99 -2.47
CA LEU A 20 -9.32 1.08 -2.07
C LEU A 20 -8.47 1.25 -3.31
N ALA A 21 -7.58 2.24 -3.29
CA ALA A 21 -6.63 2.49 -4.36
C ALA A 21 -5.18 2.35 -3.84
N ALA A 22 -4.32 1.70 -4.62
CA ALA A 22 -2.90 1.60 -4.34
C ALA A 22 -2.06 2.13 -5.51
N LEU A 23 -0.97 2.83 -5.20
CA LEU A 23 0.09 3.15 -6.16
C LEU A 23 1.18 2.09 -6.04
N LEU A 24 1.37 1.29 -7.09
CA LEU A 24 2.43 0.28 -7.17
C LEU A 24 3.59 0.82 -8.01
N VAL A 25 4.78 0.92 -7.41
CA VAL A 25 5.99 1.42 -8.06
C VAL A 25 7.03 0.30 -8.15
N GLU A 26 7.19 -0.27 -9.33
CA GLU A 26 8.04 -1.44 -9.63
C GLU A 26 8.44 -1.40 -11.11
N ASP A 27 9.75 -1.43 -11.39
CA ASP A 27 10.29 -1.28 -12.74
C ASP A 27 10.28 -2.59 -13.55
N HIS A 28 10.26 -3.75 -12.88
CA HIS A 28 10.17 -5.04 -13.56
C HIS A 28 8.72 -5.40 -13.90
N CYS A 29 8.38 -5.37 -15.20
CA CYS A 29 7.01 -5.62 -15.67
C CYS A 29 6.41 -6.91 -15.10
N GLU A 30 7.12 -8.04 -15.15
CA GLU A 30 6.64 -9.33 -14.63
C GLU A 30 6.28 -9.28 -13.14
N THR A 31 7.12 -8.62 -12.33
CA THR A 31 6.86 -8.45 -10.89
C THR A 31 5.65 -7.53 -10.69
N SER A 32 5.62 -6.39 -11.39
CA SER A 32 4.52 -5.43 -11.28
C SER A 32 3.17 -6.02 -11.69
N GLU A 33 3.12 -6.85 -12.75
CA GLU A 33 1.91 -7.54 -13.22
C GLU A 33 1.42 -8.58 -12.20
N THR A 34 2.35 -9.34 -11.63
CA THR A 34 2.05 -10.34 -10.60
C THR A 34 1.45 -9.68 -9.35
N LEU A 35 2.06 -8.58 -8.89
CA LEU A 35 1.57 -7.84 -7.72
C LEU A 35 0.26 -7.10 -8.01
N HIS A 36 0.10 -6.55 -9.22
CA HIS A 36 -1.16 -5.95 -9.66
C HIS A 36 -2.31 -6.96 -9.60
N CYS A 37 -2.14 -8.14 -10.19
CA CYS A 37 -3.15 -9.22 -10.14
C CYS A 37 -3.49 -9.61 -8.69
N ALA A 38 -2.49 -9.66 -7.81
CA ALA A 38 -2.71 -9.96 -6.39
C ALA A 38 -3.52 -8.88 -5.67
N LEU A 39 -3.29 -7.60 -5.99
CA LEU A 39 -4.08 -6.47 -5.46
C LEU A 39 -5.52 -6.48 -6.00
N GLU A 40 -5.71 -6.81 -7.28
CA GLU A 40 -7.05 -6.96 -7.86
C GLU A 40 -7.86 -8.08 -7.19
N GLN A 41 -7.22 -9.21 -6.87
CA GLN A 41 -7.85 -10.30 -6.09
C GLN A 41 -8.28 -9.84 -4.69
N MET A 42 -7.55 -8.88 -4.11
CA MET A 42 -7.92 -8.22 -2.85
C MET A 42 -8.96 -7.10 -3.02
N ARG A 43 -9.47 -6.87 -4.24
CA ARG A 43 -10.38 -5.78 -4.61
C ARG A 43 -9.80 -4.39 -4.36
N ILE A 44 -8.49 -4.25 -4.56
CA ILE A 44 -7.77 -2.97 -4.50
C ILE A 44 -7.48 -2.54 -5.94
N TYR A 45 -7.91 -1.34 -6.29
CA TYR A 45 -7.58 -0.72 -7.58
C TYR A 45 -6.12 -0.27 -7.56
N ALA A 46 -5.27 -0.92 -8.35
CA ALA A 46 -3.86 -0.60 -8.42
C ALA A 46 -3.57 0.27 -9.66
N VAL A 47 -2.79 1.33 -9.47
CA VAL A 47 -2.17 2.08 -10.58
C VAL A 47 -0.68 1.81 -10.55
N VAL A 48 -0.13 1.35 -11.67
CA VAL A 48 1.27 0.97 -11.78
C VAL A 48 2.10 2.13 -12.33
N ALA A 49 3.26 2.37 -11.70
CA ALA A 49 4.33 3.22 -12.19
C ALA A 49 5.62 2.39 -12.27
N HIS A 50 6.38 2.54 -13.35
CA HIS A 50 7.63 1.79 -13.55
C HIS A 50 8.89 2.57 -13.14
N ASP A 51 8.70 3.80 -12.64
CA ASP A 51 9.78 4.66 -12.17
C ASP A 51 9.25 5.69 -11.17
N GLY A 52 10.16 6.29 -10.41
CA GLY A 52 9.81 7.27 -9.38
C GLY A 52 9.20 8.57 -9.92
N GLU A 53 9.57 9.04 -11.11
CA GLU A 53 9.04 10.28 -11.67
C GLU A 53 7.58 10.12 -12.09
N THR A 54 7.27 9.00 -12.76
CA THR A 54 5.91 8.61 -13.13
C THR A 54 5.06 8.42 -11.88
N ALA A 55 5.62 7.79 -10.84
CA ALA A 55 4.93 7.65 -9.55
C ALA A 55 4.56 9.01 -8.93
N LEU A 56 5.46 9.99 -8.96
CA LEU A 56 5.20 11.33 -8.43
C LEU A 56 4.11 12.08 -9.23
N LYS A 57 4.11 11.95 -10.56
CA LYS A 57 3.06 12.55 -11.41
C LYS A 57 1.69 11.97 -11.09
N ILE A 58 1.61 10.64 -10.97
CA ILE A 58 0.36 9.93 -10.63
C ILE A 58 -0.09 10.30 -9.22
N ALA A 59 0.83 10.30 -8.25
CA ALA A 59 0.54 10.62 -6.85
C ALA A 59 -0.03 12.04 -6.65
N GLY A 60 0.34 13.01 -7.49
CA GLY A 60 -0.22 14.36 -7.45
C GLY A 60 -1.60 14.49 -8.11
N ALA A 61 -2.04 13.50 -8.90
CA ALA A 61 -3.28 13.57 -9.67
C ALA A 61 -4.45 12.82 -9.03
N MET A 62 -4.17 11.88 -8.11
CA MET A 62 -5.18 11.02 -7.52
C MET A 62 -4.83 10.62 -6.09
N ARG A 63 -5.85 10.21 -5.32
CA ARG A 63 -5.68 9.77 -3.94
C ARG A 63 -5.50 8.27 -3.86
N PHE A 64 -4.68 7.86 -2.92
CA PHE A 64 -4.36 6.46 -2.63
C PHE A 64 -4.55 6.15 -1.15
N ASN A 65 -4.81 4.89 -0.85
CA ASN A 65 -4.84 4.34 0.50
C ASN A 65 -3.51 3.70 0.90
N LEU A 66 -2.68 3.35 -0.09
CA LEU A 66 -1.39 2.72 0.11
C LEU A 66 -0.46 3.07 -1.05
N VAL A 67 0.81 3.29 -0.75
CA VAL A 67 1.89 3.27 -1.75
C VAL A 67 2.75 2.04 -1.51
N ILE A 68 2.99 1.27 -2.56
CA ILE A 68 3.90 0.11 -2.57
C ILE A 68 5.08 0.50 -3.45
N LEU A 69 6.28 0.49 -2.90
CA LEU A 69 7.43 1.17 -3.49
C LEU A 69 8.68 0.30 -3.44
N ASP A 70 9.21 -0.09 -4.59
CA ASP A 70 10.54 -0.69 -4.63
C ASP A 70 11.59 0.33 -4.16
N VAL A 71 12.54 -0.15 -3.37
CA VAL A 71 13.75 0.58 -2.97
C VAL A 71 14.69 0.77 -4.17
N LEU A 72 14.81 -0.24 -5.03
CA LEU A 72 15.66 -0.19 -6.22
C LEU A 72 14.80 0.20 -7.42
N LEU A 73 15.00 1.42 -7.91
CA LEU A 73 14.32 1.95 -9.09
C LEU A 73 15.36 2.63 -10.00
N PRO A 74 15.08 2.74 -11.31
CA PRO A 74 15.90 3.52 -12.22
C PRO A 74 15.80 5.03 -11.92
N CYS A 75 16.86 5.77 -12.26
CA CYS A 75 17.00 7.23 -12.11
C CYS A 75 16.98 7.73 -10.65
N ILE A 76 15.85 7.65 -9.96
CA ILE A 76 15.71 8.00 -8.54
C ILE A 76 15.31 6.76 -7.75
N ASN A 77 15.98 6.53 -6.62
CA ASN A 77 15.70 5.35 -5.80
C ASN A 77 14.42 5.52 -4.97
N GLY A 78 13.89 4.41 -4.43
CA GLY A 78 12.64 4.42 -3.66
C GLY A 78 12.64 5.37 -2.46
N PHE A 79 13.78 5.58 -1.79
CA PHE A 79 13.83 6.52 -0.66
C PHE A 79 13.78 7.99 -1.10
N GLU A 80 14.32 8.32 -2.26
CA GLU A 80 14.19 9.65 -2.88
C GLU A 80 12.75 9.89 -3.33
N THR A 81 12.14 8.90 -4.00
CA THR A 81 10.71 8.93 -4.36
C THR A 81 9.84 9.13 -3.13
N TYR A 82 10.08 8.39 -2.04
CA TYR A 82 9.35 8.55 -0.78
C TYR A 82 9.46 9.97 -0.22
N ARG A 83 10.67 10.55 -0.19
CA ARG A 83 10.88 11.92 0.28
C ARG A 83 10.09 12.93 -0.55
N ALA A 84 10.05 12.76 -1.87
CA ALA A 84 9.25 13.61 -2.74
C ALA A 84 7.75 13.42 -2.52
N LEU A 85 7.27 12.18 -2.33
CA LEU A 85 5.86 11.89 -1.99
C LEU A 85 5.42 12.57 -0.69
N ARG A 86 6.30 12.69 0.32
CA ARG A 86 5.97 13.40 1.56
C ARG A 86 5.73 14.91 1.38
N ASN A 87 6.12 15.49 0.25
CA ASN A 87 5.86 16.90 -0.08
C ASN A 87 4.56 17.10 -0.88
N LEU A 88 3.87 16.03 -1.29
CA LEU A 88 2.62 16.11 -2.04
C LEU A 88 1.41 16.02 -1.11
N PRO A 89 0.55 17.07 -1.00
CA PRO A 89 -0.60 17.07 -0.09
C PRO A 89 -1.55 15.88 -0.24
N GLU A 90 -1.66 15.33 -1.45
CA GLU A 90 -2.57 14.24 -1.81
C GLU A 90 -2.15 12.89 -1.21
N VAL A 91 -0.85 12.71 -0.97
CA VAL A 91 -0.27 11.42 -0.57
C VAL A 91 0.71 11.50 0.61
N ARG A 92 0.98 12.69 1.14
CA ARG A 92 1.98 12.90 2.22
C ARG A 92 1.70 12.11 3.50
N ASP A 93 0.45 11.77 3.75
CA ASP A 93 -0.01 11.03 4.94
C ASP A 93 -0.32 9.56 4.62
N VAL A 94 -0.27 9.16 3.35
CA VAL A 94 -0.57 7.79 2.90
C VAL A 94 0.54 6.83 3.38
N PRO A 95 0.19 5.67 3.96
CA PRO A 95 1.18 4.68 4.39
C PRO A 95 1.98 4.14 3.19
N VAL A 96 3.25 3.83 3.44
CA VAL A 96 4.17 3.29 2.42
C VAL A 96 4.69 1.93 2.84
N LEU A 97 4.56 0.97 1.94
CA LEU A 97 5.20 -0.33 1.99
C LEU A 97 6.40 -0.34 1.05
N PHE A 98 7.60 -0.30 1.62
CA PHE A 98 8.82 -0.53 0.85
C PHE A 98 9.00 -2.01 0.52
N MET A 99 9.49 -2.30 -0.68
CA MET A 99 9.96 -3.61 -1.09
C MET A 99 11.47 -3.52 -1.34
N GLY A 100 12.26 -4.42 -0.76
CA GLY A 100 13.72 -4.38 -0.97
C GLY A 100 14.43 -5.58 -0.36
N ALA A 101 15.75 -5.69 -0.55
CA ALA A 101 16.50 -6.90 -0.18
C ALA A 101 17.52 -6.72 0.96
N THR A 102 17.69 -5.51 1.52
CA THR A 102 18.80 -5.25 2.47
C THR A 102 18.30 -4.90 3.87
N SER A 103 19.03 -5.36 4.89
CA SER A 103 18.80 -4.97 6.29
C SER A 103 18.98 -3.47 6.52
N ALA A 104 19.86 -2.83 5.75
CA ALA A 104 20.05 -1.38 5.76
C ALA A 104 18.80 -0.64 5.27
N ALA A 105 18.20 -1.09 4.17
CA ALA A 105 16.94 -0.53 3.68
C ALA A 105 15.80 -0.75 4.68
N GLN A 106 15.69 -1.95 5.27
CA GLN A 106 14.71 -2.24 6.31
C GLN A 106 14.88 -1.35 7.55
N SER A 107 16.12 -1.15 8.00
CA SER A 107 16.43 -0.26 9.13
C SER A 107 16.05 1.19 8.81
N ARG A 108 16.31 1.62 7.58
CA ARG A 108 15.96 2.97 7.10
C ARG A 108 14.45 3.17 7.01
N SER A 109 13.69 2.21 6.49
CA SER A 109 12.22 2.30 6.43
C SER A 109 11.62 2.34 7.84
N ALA A 110 12.16 1.55 8.78
CA ALA A 110 11.73 1.55 10.18
C ALA A 110 11.98 2.93 10.84
N ALA A 111 13.14 3.54 10.60
CA ALA A 111 13.45 4.89 11.10
C ALA A 111 12.51 5.98 10.55
N LEU A 112 11.90 5.74 9.39
CA LEU A 112 10.90 6.63 8.78
C LEU A 112 9.46 6.33 9.25
N GLY A 113 9.25 5.33 10.11
CA GLY A 113 7.92 4.89 10.53
C GLY A 113 7.11 4.25 9.40
N THR A 114 7.78 3.71 8.38
CA THR A 114 7.16 3.07 7.21
C THR A 114 7.22 1.54 7.30
N HIS A 115 6.47 0.87 6.44
CA HIS A 115 6.44 -0.58 6.36
C HIS A 115 7.49 -1.10 5.38
N TYR A 116 7.88 -2.36 5.55
CA TYR A 116 8.88 -3.02 4.71
C TYR A 116 8.52 -4.48 4.47
N LEU A 117 8.78 -4.94 3.25
CA LEU A 117 8.68 -6.32 2.82
C LEU A 117 10.02 -6.74 2.18
N CYS A 118 10.64 -7.80 2.71
CA CYS A 118 11.96 -8.23 2.27
C CYS A 118 11.85 -9.14 1.04
N LYS A 119 12.49 -8.76 -0.06
CA LYS A 119 12.68 -9.63 -1.23
C LYS A 119 13.73 -10.71 -0.91
N PRO A 120 13.55 -11.96 -1.40
CA PRO A 120 12.37 -12.46 -2.10
C PRO A 120 11.20 -12.75 -1.13
N PHE A 121 9.97 -12.46 -1.55
CA PHE A 121 8.74 -12.74 -0.81
C PHE A 121 7.71 -13.44 -1.72
N GLY A 122 6.78 -14.17 -1.12
CA GLY A 122 5.66 -14.80 -1.83
C GLY A 122 4.41 -13.92 -1.86
N LEU A 123 3.47 -14.21 -2.77
CA LEU A 123 2.17 -13.54 -2.84
C LEU A 123 1.40 -13.55 -1.51
N PRO A 124 1.32 -14.67 -0.75
CA PRO A 124 0.60 -14.66 0.53
C PRO A 124 1.20 -13.69 1.55
N GLU A 125 2.53 -13.54 1.57
CA GLU A 125 3.22 -12.61 2.48
C GLU A 125 2.96 -11.15 2.08
N PHE A 126 3.02 -10.86 0.79
CA PHE A 126 2.68 -9.55 0.24
C PHE A 126 1.23 -9.15 0.58
N GLN A 127 0.27 -10.04 0.31
CA GLN A 127 -1.15 -9.79 0.57
C GLN A 127 -1.41 -9.59 2.07
N ALA A 128 -0.84 -10.44 2.92
CA ALA A 128 -0.96 -10.30 4.37
C ALA A 128 -0.40 -8.96 4.87
N ARG A 129 0.73 -8.50 4.30
CA ARG A 129 1.32 -7.22 4.68
C ARG A 129 0.44 -6.05 4.22
N VAL A 130 -0.08 -6.08 3.00
CA VAL A 130 -0.99 -5.04 2.47
C VAL A 130 -2.25 -4.95 3.33
N GLU A 131 -2.86 -6.09 3.64
CA GLU A 131 -4.07 -6.16 4.49
C GLU A 131 -3.82 -5.57 5.88
N GLN A 132 -2.73 -5.97 6.54
CA GLN A 132 -2.35 -5.45 7.86
C GLN A 132 -2.22 -3.92 7.88
N ILE A 133 -1.60 -3.33 6.85
CA ILE A 133 -1.41 -1.89 6.75
C ILE A 133 -2.76 -1.18 6.60
N LEU A 134 -3.62 -1.67 5.71
CA LEU A 134 -4.92 -1.05 5.43
C LEU A 134 -5.89 -1.15 6.62
N ILE A 135 -5.87 -2.27 7.35
CA ILE A 135 -6.64 -2.43 8.59
C ILE A 135 -6.18 -1.42 9.64
N ALA A 136 -4.86 -1.31 9.86
CA ALA A 136 -4.31 -0.38 10.84
C ALA A 136 -4.65 1.08 10.49
N GLU A 137 -4.56 1.44 9.21
CA GLU A 137 -4.90 2.78 8.73
C GLU A 137 -6.39 3.09 8.89
N THR A 138 -7.28 2.13 8.60
CA THR A 138 -8.72 2.28 8.79
C THR A 138 -9.07 2.50 10.28
N GLN A 139 -8.44 1.74 11.17
CA GLN A 139 -8.63 1.90 12.62
C GLN A 139 -8.11 3.24 13.14
N ARG A 140 -6.96 3.71 12.61
CA ARG A 140 -6.40 5.01 12.94
C ARG A 140 -7.38 6.13 12.56
N GLN A 141 -7.89 6.10 11.33
CA GLN A 141 -8.85 7.10 10.84
C GLN A 141 -10.16 7.11 11.63
N ALA A 142 -10.65 5.94 12.07
CA ALA A 142 -11.84 5.86 12.92
C ALA A 142 -11.61 6.53 14.29
N ARG A 143 -10.45 6.25 14.93
CA ARG A 143 -10.09 6.87 16.23
C ARG A 143 -9.93 8.39 16.15
N GLU A 144 -9.41 8.89 15.03
CA GLU A 144 -9.26 10.34 14.79
C GLU A 144 -10.62 11.03 14.57
N GLN A 145 -11.62 10.32 14.05
CA GLN A 145 -12.99 10.83 13.86
C GLN A 145 -13.84 10.76 15.14
N ASP A 146 -13.61 9.76 16.00
CA ASP A 146 -14.28 9.59 17.29
C ASP A 146 -13.59 10.35 18.45
N GLY A 147 -12.67 11.27 18.14
CA GLY A 147 -12.01 12.14 19.14
C GLY A 147 -13.02 12.99 19.92
N PRO A 148 -12.75 13.34 21.19
CA PRO A 148 -13.77 13.82 22.13
C PRO A 148 -14.49 15.06 21.60
N MET A 149 -15.78 14.90 21.27
CA MET A 149 -16.73 16.01 21.16
C MET A 149 -16.61 16.91 22.39
N GLY A 150 -16.49 18.21 22.12
CA GLY A 150 -15.91 19.20 23.02
C GLY A 150 -16.37 19.12 24.48
N GLN A 151 -15.38 19.09 25.38
CA GLN A 151 -15.52 19.74 26.67
C GLN A 151 -15.10 21.19 26.49
N TYR A 152 -16.06 22.05 26.13
CA TYR A 152 -15.97 23.50 26.27
C TYR A 152 -17.32 24.03 26.74
#